data_AF-A0A831WLP7-F1
#
_entry.id   AF-A0A831WLP7-F1
#
_cell.length_a   1.000
_cell.length_b   1.000
_cell.length_c   1.000
_cell.angle_alpha   90.00
_cell.angle_beta   90.00
_cell.angle_gamma   90.00
#
_symmetry.space_group_name_H-M   'P 1'
#
loop_
_entity.id
_entity.type
_entity.pdbx_description
1 polymer ?
#
loop_
_entity_poly.entity_id
_entity_poly.type
_entity_poly.pdbx_seq_one_letter_code
_entity_poly.pdbx_strand_id
1 'polypeptide(L)'
;TSGGNNNGGNNNLPPPPPPMNQPPVANAGDPYSGILGVPAEFDASASHDPDGNITGYRWDFDGDGSWDTEWLKTPIATHNYTSTGFYTIILEVKDNQGATDTDSTSAIIEESFNYPPTTPVISGPSTGYANTSYNFTAVSTDNDSATLQYTFNWGDGETTTTEFVPNGTAVHLNHTWHVPGNYTIQVMAYDNNTVSGTATHYVEITVTSDEEPTNNSGSVTSQDYTVYYVAVILIILLILIFLLGRKKKKT
;
A
#
# COMPACT_ATOMS: atom_id res chain seq x y z
N THR A 1 94.56 -54.81 -15.57
CA THR A 1 93.46 -54.53 -16.52
C THR A 1 92.13 -54.61 -15.78
N SER A 2 91.49 -53.48 -15.50
CA SER A 2 90.02 -53.40 -15.35
C SER A 2 89.65 -51.93 -15.23
N GLY A 3 89.25 -51.32 -16.35
CA GLY A 3 88.60 -50.02 -16.38
C GLY A 3 87.11 -50.25 -16.57
N GLY A 4 86.33 -50.07 -15.49
CA GLY A 4 84.88 -50.06 -15.55
C GLY A 4 84.40 -48.65 -15.89
N ASN A 5 83.74 -48.50 -17.05
CA ASN A 5 83.08 -47.26 -17.45
C ASN A 5 81.59 -47.39 -17.13
N ASN A 6 81.14 -46.79 -16.01
CA ASN A 6 79.74 -46.67 -15.67
C ASN A 6 79.19 -45.37 -16.27
N ASN A 7 78.69 -45.45 -17.51
CA ASN A 7 77.94 -44.35 -18.11
C ASN A 7 76.46 -44.45 -17.71
N GLY A 8 76.13 -43.93 -16.52
CA GLY A 8 74.76 -43.79 -16.06
C GLY A 8 74.08 -42.63 -16.76
N GLY A 9 73.38 -42.91 -17.87
CA GLY A 9 72.51 -41.96 -18.54
C GLY A 9 71.33 -41.58 -17.62
N ASN A 10 71.29 -40.32 -17.22
CA ASN A 10 70.22 -39.76 -16.41
C ASN A 10 69.01 -39.47 -17.31
N ASN A 11 68.02 -40.37 -17.33
CA ASN A 11 66.79 -40.25 -18.12
C ASN A 11 65.76 -39.32 -17.46
N ASN A 12 66.15 -38.09 -17.14
CA ASN A 12 65.20 -37.07 -16.67
C ASN A 12 64.45 -36.47 -17.86
N LEU A 13 63.34 -37.12 -18.24
CA LEU A 13 62.35 -36.48 -19.11
C LEU A 13 61.80 -35.23 -18.40
N PRO A 14 61.55 -34.12 -19.13
CA PRO A 14 60.90 -32.96 -18.56
C PRO A 14 59.51 -33.35 -18.03
N PRO A 15 59.03 -32.69 -16.95
CA PRO A 15 57.69 -32.95 -16.45
C PRO A 15 56.66 -32.68 -17.56
N PRO A 16 55.54 -33.44 -17.58
CA PRO A 16 54.48 -33.17 -18.53
C PRO A 16 53.96 -31.74 -18.34
N PRO A 17 53.49 -31.08 -19.42
CA PRO A 17 52.88 -29.77 -19.32
C PRO A 17 51.65 -29.82 -18.38
N PRO A 18 51.34 -28.72 -17.68
CA PRO A 18 50.16 -28.66 -16.82
C PRO A 18 48.87 -28.89 -17.63
N PRO A 19 47.79 -29.40 -16.99
CA PRO A 19 46.49 -29.52 -17.62
C PRO A 19 46.00 -28.17 -18.18
N MET A 20 45.22 -28.21 -19.26
CA MET A 20 44.56 -27.03 -19.80
C MET A 20 43.39 -26.63 -18.90
N ASN A 21 43.21 -25.33 -18.62
CA ASN A 21 42.10 -24.80 -17.85
C ASN A 21 40.75 -25.10 -18.52
N GLN A 22 39.77 -25.56 -17.75
CA GLN A 22 38.38 -25.63 -18.17
C GLN A 22 37.65 -24.34 -17.75
N PRO A 23 36.76 -23.79 -18.59
CA PRO A 23 35.96 -22.65 -18.18
C PRO A 23 35.03 -23.04 -17.01
N PRO A 24 34.58 -22.04 -16.21
CA PRO A 24 33.55 -22.29 -15.22
C PRO A 24 32.23 -22.71 -15.90
N VAL A 25 31.29 -23.20 -15.10
CA VAL A 25 29.90 -23.43 -15.49
C VAL A 25 29.04 -22.41 -14.78
N ALA A 26 28.47 -21.47 -15.54
CA ALA A 26 27.55 -20.48 -15.01
C ALA A 26 26.17 -21.09 -14.73
N ASN A 27 25.54 -20.64 -13.66
CA ASN A 27 24.16 -20.96 -13.34
C ASN A 27 23.48 -19.72 -12.79
N ALA A 28 22.58 -19.13 -13.57
CA ALA A 28 21.87 -17.90 -13.23
C ALA A 28 20.70 -18.14 -12.25
N GLY A 29 20.41 -19.40 -11.92
CA GLY A 29 19.30 -19.82 -11.07
C GLY A 29 17.99 -20.02 -11.85
N ASP A 30 16.94 -20.38 -11.11
CA ASP A 30 15.58 -20.52 -11.64
C ASP A 30 14.98 -19.16 -12.04
N PRO A 31 13.83 -19.13 -12.76
CA PRO A 31 13.10 -17.89 -13.00
C PRO A 31 12.71 -17.18 -11.69
N TYR A 32 12.86 -15.86 -11.69
CA TYR A 32 12.56 -14.98 -10.56
C TYR A 32 11.21 -14.28 -10.74
N SER A 33 10.64 -13.86 -9.62
CA SER A 33 9.48 -12.95 -9.57
C SER A 33 9.76 -11.84 -8.57
N GLY A 34 9.38 -10.62 -8.90
CA GLY A 34 9.60 -9.45 -8.06
C GLY A 34 8.45 -8.45 -8.13
N ILE A 35 8.47 -7.51 -7.19
CA ILE A 35 7.54 -6.38 -7.14
C ILE A 35 8.30 -5.11 -7.49
N LEU A 36 7.69 -4.25 -8.29
CA LEU A 36 8.24 -2.97 -8.69
C LEU A 36 8.73 -2.17 -7.47
N GLY A 37 9.97 -1.67 -7.53
CA GLY A 37 10.55 -0.86 -6.44
C GLY A 37 11.02 -1.66 -5.21
N VAL A 38 10.83 -2.98 -5.18
CA VAL A 38 11.38 -3.87 -4.14
C VAL A 38 12.67 -4.51 -4.67
N PRO A 39 13.79 -4.42 -3.93
CA PRO A 39 15.03 -5.07 -4.34
C PRO A 39 14.85 -6.59 -4.48
N ALA A 40 15.10 -7.12 -5.69
CA ALA A 40 15.16 -8.54 -5.97
C ALA A 40 16.58 -9.06 -5.71
N GLU A 41 16.68 -10.24 -5.08
CA GLU A 41 17.95 -10.94 -4.82
C GLU A 41 18.15 -12.04 -5.86
N PHE A 42 19.37 -12.11 -6.42
CA PHE A 42 19.79 -13.08 -7.42
C PHE A 42 20.93 -13.91 -6.86
N ASP A 43 20.89 -15.23 -7.11
CA ASP A 43 21.84 -16.18 -6.53
C ASP A 43 22.51 -17.04 -7.61
N ALA A 44 23.81 -16.81 -7.82
CA ALA A 44 24.65 -17.60 -8.70
C ALA A 44 25.40 -18.76 -8.00
N SER A 45 25.02 -19.14 -6.77
CA SER A 45 25.78 -20.07 -5.91
C SER A 45 25.87 -21.49 -6.47
N ALA A 46 25.00 -21.85 -7.41
CA ALA A 46 25.04 -23.12 -8.14
C ALA A 46 26.11 -23.14 -9.26
N SER A 47 26.73 -22.01 -9.57
CA SER A 47 27.86 -21.94 -10.50
C SER A 47 29.07 -22.65 -9.90
N HIS A 48 29.87 -23.31 -10.73
CA HIS A 48 31.06 -24.01 -10.27
C HIS A 48 32.15 -24.05 -11.33
N ASP A 49 33.40 -24.24 -10.89
CA ASP A 49 34.54 -24.44 -11.77
C ASP A 49 35.03 -25.90 -11.62
N PRO A 50 35.07 -26.70 -12.70
CA PRO A 50 35.49 -28.10 -12.66
C PRO A 50 36.95 -28.33 -12.22
N ASP A 51 37.85 -27.38 -12.44
CA ASP A 51 39.28 -27.54 -12.12
C ASP A 51 39.92 -26.37 -11.35
N GLY A 52 39.12 -25.39 -10.93
CA GLY A 52 39.55 -24.25 -10.14
C GLY A 52 38.49 -23.70 -9.19
N ASN A 53 38.49 -22.37 -9.04
CA ASN A 53 37.52 -21.63 -8.24
C ASN A 53 37.03 -20.40 -9.01
N ILE A 54 35.77 -20.05 -8.81
CA ILE A 54 35.20 -18.80 -9.32
C ILE A 54 35.77 -17.61 -8.56
N THR A 55 36.22 -16.59 -9.30
CA THR A 55 36.74 -15.33 -8.76
C THR A 55 35.84 -14.12 -9.04
N GLY A 56 34.84 -14.28 -9.92
CA GLY A 56 33.96 -13.19 -10.32
C GLY A 56 32.59 -13.64 -10.78
N TYR A 57 31.58 -12.84 -10.44
CA TYR A 57 30.21 -12.88 -10.98
C TYR A 57 29.85 -11.48 -11.47
N ARG A 58 29.15 -11.34 -12.59
CA ARG A 58 28.53 -10.07 -12.97
C ARG A 58 27.23 -10.28 -13.72
N TRP A 59 26.35 -9.31 -13.63
CA TRP A 59 24.98 -9.42 -14.09
C TRP A 59 24.62 -8.29 -15.04
N ASP A 60 23.82 -8.65 -16.03
CA ASP A 60 23.01 -7.76 -16.89
C ASP A 60 21.56 -8.13 -16.57
N PHE A 61 20.86 -7.26 -15.84
CA PHE A 61 19.54 -7.52 -15.27
C PHE A 61 18.39 -7.21 -16.22
N ASP A 62 18.65 -6.49 -17.30
CA ASP A 62 17.66 -6.12 -18.31
C ASP A 62 17.91 -6.74 -19.69
N GLY A 63 19.06 -7.36 -19.90
CA GLY A 63 19.44 -8.09 -21.09
C GLY A 63 19.83 -7.15 -22.24
N ASP A 64 20.21 -5.90 -21.96
CA ASP A 64 20.56 -4.91 -22.98
C ASP A 64 21.98 -5.10 -23.56
N GLY A 65 22.76 -6.04 -23.00
CA GLY A 65 24.14 -6.33 -23.38
C GLY A 65 25.19 -5.51 -22.62
N SER A 66 24.76 -4.65 -21.69
CA SER A 66 25.60 -3.89 -20.77
C SER A 66 25.56 -4.50 -19.38
N TRP A 67 26.70 -4.56 -18.70
CA TRP A 67 26.76 -5.09 -17.35
C TRP A 67 26.30 -4.04 -16.34
N ASP A 68 25.26 -4.36 -15.57
CA ASP A 68 24.76 -3.54 -14.46
C ASP A 68 25.64 -3.60 -13.23
N THR A 69 26.44 -4.68 -13.11
CA THR A 69 27.39 -4.84 -12.01
C THR A 69 28.81 -4.93 -12.52
N GLU A 70 29.73 -4.43 -11.69
CA GLU A 70 31.13 -4.84 -11.74
C GLU A 70 31.29 -6.33 -11.39
N TRP A 71 32.50 -6.87 -11.51
CA TRP A 71 32.82 -8.20 -11.03
C TRP A 71 32.69 -8.31 -9.50
N LEU A 72 31.63 -8.98 -9.05
CA LEU A 72 31.35 -9.33 -7.66
C LEU A 72 32.17 -10.56 -7.24
N LYS A 73 32.58 -10.61 -5.97
CA LYS A 73 33.30 -11.77 -5.41
C LYS A 73 32.38 -12.80 -4.76
N THR A 74 31.12 -12.45 -4.55
CA THR A 74 30.09 -13.28 -3.94
C THR A 74 29.01 -13.59 -4.98
N PRO A 75 28.35 -14.75 -4.90
CA PRO A 75 27.33 -15.15 -5.87
C PRO A 75 26.02 -14.37 -5.74
N ILE A 76 25.82 -13.64 -4.63
CA ILE A 76 24.59 -12.89 -4.35
C ILE A 76 24.70 -11.46 -4.90
N ALA A 77 23.68 -11.03 -5.64
CA ALA A 77 23.50 -9.67 -6.12
C ALA A 77 22.06 -9.20 -5.87
N THR A 78 21.85 -7.88 -5.83
CA THR A 78 20.51 -7.30 -5.75
C THR A 78 20.30 -6.26 -6.84
N HIS A 79 19.06 -6.19 -7.36
CA HIS A 79 18.66 -5.20 -8.36
C HIS A 79 17.28 -4.63 -8.04
N ASN A 80 17.07 -3.34 -8.33
CA ASN A 80 15.78 -2.66 -8.14
C ASN A 80 15.20 -2.24 -9.49
N TYR A 81 14.15 -2.93 -9.92
CA TYR A 81 13.45 -2.62 -11.17
C TYR A 81 12.57 -1.39 -11.00
N THR A 82 12.61 -0.52 -12.01
CA THR A 82 11.84 0.75 -12.07
C THR A 82 10.70 0.71 -13.08
N SER A 83 10.47 -0.43 -13.73
CA SER A 83 9.30 -0.70 -14.56
C SER A 83 8.84 -2.14 -14.39
N THR A 84 7.56 -2.39 -14.59
CA THR A 84 7.04 -3.75 -14.66
C THR A 84 7.38 -4.38 -16.00
N GLY A 85 7.55 -5.69 -16.03
CA GLY A 85 7.79 -6.40 -17.27
C GLY A 85 8.41 -7.77 -17.10
N PHE A 86 8.72 -8.38 -18.23
CA PHE A 86 9.51 -9.60 -18.30
C PHE A 86 10.94 -9.23 -18.72
N TYR A 87 11.91 -9.62 -17.90
CA TYR A 87 13.33 -9.34 -18.10
C TYR A 87 14.07 -10.63 -18.39
N THR A 88 14.98 -10.60 -19.36
CA THR A 88 15.98 -11.65 -19.55
C THR A 88 17.24 -11.22 -18.83
N ILE A 89 17.68 -12.03 -17.87
CA ILE A 89 18.85 -11.72 -17.04
C ILE A 89 20.00 -12.58 -17.52
N ILE A 90 21.18 -11.98 -17.65
CA ILE A 90 22.40 -12.66 -18.07
C ILE A 90 23.42 -12.60 -16.94
N LEU A 91 23.92 -13.77 -16.55
CA LEU A 91 25.04 -13.93 -15.64
C LEU A 91 26.30 -14.23 -16.47
N GLU A 92 27.42 -13.60 -16.11
CA GLU A 92 28.75 -14.08 -16.48
C GLU A 92 29.56 -14.43 -15.23
N VAL A 93 30.22 -15.58 -15.29
CA VAL A 93 31.09 -16.12 -14.23
C VAL A 93 32.52 -16.19 -14.74
N LYS A 94 33.50 -15.92 -13.86
CA LYS A 94 34.93 -15.95 -14.18
C LYS A 94 35.72 -16.79 -13.19
N ASP A 95 36.56 -17.67 -13.69
CA ASP A 95 37.45 -18.51 -12.87
C ASP A 95 38.73 -17.80 -12.40
N ASN A 96 39.62 -18.53 -11.73
CA ASN A 96 40.91 -18.02 -11.24
C ASN A 96 42.02 -17.97 -12.30
N GLN A 97 41.76 -18.42 -13.53
CA GLN A 97 42.68 -18.36 -14.67
C GLN A 97 42.20 -17.34 -15.73
N GLY A 98 41.04 -16.72 -15.51
CA GLY A 98 40.44 -15.67 -16.33
C GLY A 98 39.49 -16.17 -17.42
N ALA A 99 39.17 -17.47 -17.50
CA ALA A 99 38.14 -17.93 -18.42
C ALA A 99 36.74 -17.62 -17.87
N THR A 100 35.78 -17.48 -18.79
CA THR A 100 34.41 -17.12 -18.45
C THR A 100 33.39 -18.06 -19.09
N ASP A 101 32.20 -18.09 -18.49
CA ASP A 101 31.01 -18.73 -19.02
C ASP A 101 29.78 -17.88 -18.68
N THR A 102 28.72 -18.02 -19.47
CA THR A 102 27.48 -17.24 -19.31
C THR A 102 26.27 -18.14 -19.24
N ASP A 103 25.30 -17.76 -18.41
CA ASP A 103 23.99 -18.38 -18.35
C ASP A 103 22.90 -17.31 -18.26
N SER A 104 21.67 -17.66 -18.62
CA SER A 104 20.55 -16.72 -18.61
C SER A 104 19.32 -17.29 -17.92
N THR A 105 18.60 -16.42 -17.24
CA THR A 105 17.31 -16.72 -16.60
C THR A 105 16.34 -15.58 -16.89
N SER A 106 15.16 -15.62 -16.29
CA SER A 106 14.13 -14.58 -16.47
C SER A 106 13.62 -14.07 -15.15
N ALA A 107 13.19 -12.80 -15.12
CA ALA A 107 12.39 -12.26 -14.03
C ALA A 107 11.08 -11.69 -14.54
N ILE A 108 9.98 -11.92 -13.82
CA ILE A 108 8.73 -11.19 -13.99
C ILE A 108 8.57 -10.17 -12.86
N ILE A 109 8.42 -8.90 -13.21
CA ILE A 109 8.25 -7.80 -12.28
C ILE A 109 6.84 -7.23 -12.45
N GLU A 110 6.08 -7.25 -11.37
CA GLU A 110 4.69 -6.79 -11.33
C GLU A 110 4.54 -5.57 -10.41
N GLU A 111 3.50 -4.77 -10.63
CA GLU A 111 3.11 -3.74 -9.66
C GLU A 111 2.72 -4.40 -8.33
N SER A 112 2.93 -3.70 -7.22
CA SER A 112 2.26 -4.09 -5.98
C SER A 112 0.75 -3.91 -6.14
N PHE A 113 -0.04 -4.90 -5.74
CA PHE A 113 -1.49 -4.72 -5.63
C PHE A 113 -1.80 -3.69 -4.56
N ASN A 114 -2.52 -2.62 -4.92
CA ASN A 114 -3.08 -1.68 -3.95
C ASN A 114 -4.55 -2.03 -3.65
N TYR A 115 -4.88 -2.42 -2.42
CA TYR A 115 -6.26 -2.68 -2.02
C TYR A 115 -6.89 -1.40 -1.46
N PRO A 116 -8.20 -1.16 -1.65
CA PRO A 116 -8.84 -0.02 -1.01
C PRO A 116 -8.88 -0.21 0.52
N PRO A 117 -8.82 0.89 1.29
CA PRO A 117 -8.99 0.80 2.72
C PRO A 117 -10.36 0.20 3.05
N THR A 118 -10.46 -0.42 4.22
CA THR A 118 -11.76 -0.89 4.72
C THR A 118 -12.73 0.29 4.87
N THR A 119 -14.03 0.05 4.66
CA THR A 119 -15.05 1.09 4.90
C THR A 119 -14.92 1.57 6.35
N PRO A 120 -14.84 2.89 6.62
CA PRO A 120 -14.58 3.39 7.97
C PRO A 120 -15.62 2.92 8.98
N VAL A 121 -15.19 2.62 10.19
CA VAL A 121 -16.08 2.50 11.34
C VAL A 121 -16.19 3.88 11.97
N ILE A 122 -17.36 4.52 11.81
CA ILE A 122 -17.68 5.82 12.40
C ILE A 122 -18.45 5.65 13.72
N SER A 123 -18.14 6.47 14.72
CA SER A 123 -18.87 6.55 15.99
C SER A 123 -19.02 8.01 16.44
N GLY A 124 -20.13 8.30 17.12
CA GLY A 124 -20.44 9.62 17.66
C GLY A 124 -21.87 9.67 18.20
N PRO A 125 -22.31 10.82 18.74
CA PRO A 125 -23.69 10.99 19.18
C PRO A 125 -24.66 10.85 18.01
N SER A 126 -25.90 10.42 18.28
CA SER A 126 -26.98 10.36 17.28
C SER A 126 -28.03 11.46 17.46
N THR A 127 -27.91 12.26 18.51
CA THR A 127 -28.80 13.38 18.82
C THR A 127 -27.98 14.52 19.41
N GLY A 128 -28.42 15.76 19.20
CA GLY A 128 -27.76 16.94 19.74
C GLY A 128 -28.61 18.21 19.65
N TYR A 129 -28.00 19.33 20.01
CA TYR A 129 -28.58 20.66 20.00
C TYR A 129 -27.81 21.56 19.04
N ALA A 130 -28.52 22.48 18.40
CA ALA A 130 -27.90 23.47 17.53
C ALA A 130 -26.85 24.31 18.29
N ASN A 131 -25.80 24.72 17.59
CA ASN A 131 -24.67 25.50 18.11
C ASN A 131 -23.84 24.78 19.20
N THR A 132 -24.00 23.46 19.33
CA THR A 132 -23.15 22.63 20.21
C THR A 132 -22.16 21.84 19.36
N SER A 133 -20.90 21.80 19.80
CA SER A 133 -19.85 21.04 19.12
C SER A 133 -19.86 19.58 19.56
N TYR A 134 -19.83 18.67 18.60
CA TYR A 134 -19.86 17.22 18.81
C TYR A 134 -18.64 16.54 18.21
N ASN A 135 -18.05 15.63 18.97
CA ASN A 135 -16.92 14.82 18.53
C ASN A 135 -17.39 13.53 17.84
N PHE A 136 -16.78 13.24 16.70
CA PHE A 136 -16.94 11.99 15.95
C PHE A 136 -15.59 11.33 15.77
N THR A 137 -15.60 10.01 15.82
CA THR A 137 -14.44 9.18 15.53
C THR A 137 -14.64 8.40 14.26
N ALA A 138 -13.57 8.21 13.50
CA ALA A 138 -13.53 7.25 12.41
C ALA A 138 -12.21 6.49 12.43
N VAL A 139 -12.28 5.19 12.10
CA VAL A 139 -11.10 4.35 11.94
C VAL A 139 -11.31 3.40 10.77
N SER A 140 -10.25 3.19 10.02
CA SER A 140 -10.15 2.23 8.93
C SER A 140 -8.76 1.57 9.00
N THR A 141 -8.69 0.37 8.44
CA THR A 141 -7.44 -0.34 8.17
C THR A 141 -7.28 -0.62 6.69
N ASP A 142 -6.03 -0.76 6.27
CA ASP A 142 -5.61 -1.11 4.92
C ASP A 142 -4.52 -2.19 4.98
N ASN A 143 -4.47 -3.11 4.02
CA ASN A 143 -3.53 -4.24 4.08
C ASN A 143 -2.14 -3.91 3.54
N ASP A 144 -2.02 -2.84 2.78
CA ASP A 144 -0.86 -2.51 1.95
C ASP A 144 -0.44 -1.04 2.09
N SER A 145 -1.27 -0.21 2.73
CA SER A 145 -0.94 1.18 3.04
C SER A 145 -0.53 1.40 4.50
N ALA A 146 0.54 2.19 4.69
CA ALA A 146 1.03 2.55 6.02
C ALA A 146 0.28 3.74 6.66
N THR A 147 -0.36 4.57 5.84
CA THR A 147 -1.10 5.77 6.30
C THR A 147 -2.41 5.94 5.58
N LEU A 148 -3.39 6.56 6.25
CA LEU A 148 -4.73 6.81 5.74
C LEU A 148 -5.17 8.25 6.01
N GLN A 149 -5.96 8.80 5.11
CA GLN A 149 -6.64 10.09 5.25
C GLN A 149 -8.15 9.87 5.29
N TYR A 150 -8.89 10.73 5.99
CA TYR A 150 -10.35 10.62 6.08
C TYR A 150 -11.00 11.91 5.59
N THR A 151 -12.11 11.78 4.85
CA THR A 151 -12.99 12.91 4.52
C THR A 151 -14.36 12.67 5.10
N PHE A 152 -14.83 13.63 5.92
CA PHE A 152 -16.15 13.68 6.49
C PHE A 152 -16.99 14.67 5.68
N ASN A 153 -18.17 14.24 5.24
CA ASN A 153 -19.25 15.12 4.79
C ASN A 153 -20.30 15.15 5.89
N TRP A 154 -20.56 16.33 6.46
CA TRP A 154 -21.40 16.48 7.64
C TRP A 154 -22.91 16.52 7.35
N GLY A 155 -23.29 16.46 6.06
CA GLY A 155 -24.67 16.45 5.62
C GLY A 155 -25.35 17.82 5.60
N ASP A 156 -24.63 18.89 5.93
CA ASP A 156 -25.08 20.29 5.88
C ASP A 156 -24.42 21.10 4.75
N GLY A 157 -23.64 20.42 3.90
CA GLY A 157 -22.87 21.02 2.81
C GLY A 157 -21.41 21.29 3.15
N GLU A 158 -21.00 21.09 4.41
CA GLU A 158 -19.60 21.20 4.81
C GLU A 158 -18.87 19.85 4.79
N THR A 159 -17.58 19.90 4.48
CA THR A 159 -16.70 18.74 4.49
C THR A 159 -15.40 19.04 5.23
N THR A 160 -14.82 18.04 5.88
CA THR A 160 -13.52 18.15 6.55
C THR A 160 -12.65 16.97 6.17
N THR A 161 -11.42 17.23 5.73
CA THR A 161 -10.43 16.22 5.40
C THR A 161 -9.26 16.30 6.37
N THR A 162 -8.78 15.15 6.85
CA THR A 162 -7.63 15.07 7.77
C THR A 162 -6.31 15.12 7.01
N GLU A 163 -5.20 15.30 7.71
CA GLU A 163 -3.90 14.84 7.20
C GLU A 163 -3.86 13.30 7.16
N PHE A 164 -2.84 12.73 6.51
CA PHE A 164 -2.56 11.30 6.60
C PHE A 164 -2.13 10.93 8.03
N VAL A 165 -2.78 9.91 8.59
CA VAL A 165 -2.48 9.32 9.90
C VAL A 165 -2.04 7.87 9.75
N PRO A 166 -1.29 7.28 10.69
CA PRO A 166 -0.89 5.88 10.61
C PRO A 166 -2.10 4.94 10.48
N ASN A 167 -1.96 3.91 9.66
CA ASN A 167 -2.97 2.88 9.42
C ASN A 167 -3.52 2.29 10.75
N GLY A 168 -4.84 2.17 10.86
CA GLY A 168 -5.52 1.71 12.08
C GLY A 168 -5.66 2.76 13.19
N THR A 169 -5.19 3.98 12.98
CA THR A 169 -5.36 5.08 13.96
C THR A 169 -6.74 5.70 13.82
N ALA A 170 -7.47 5.81 14.93
CA ALA A 170 -8.73 6.54 14.97
C ALA A 170 -8.49 8.06 14.89
N VAL A 171 -9.20 8.73 13.99
CA VAL A 171 -9.25 10.20 13.93
C VAL A 171 -10.41 10.73 14.76
N HIS A 172 -10.26 11.95 15.28
CA HIS A 172 -11.26 12.63 16.10
C HIS A 172 -11.54 14.00 15.49
N LEU A 173 -12.75 14.24 15.00
CA LEU A 173 -13.17 15.51 14.43
C LEU A 173 -14.37 16.07 15.16
N ASN A 174 -14.41 17.39 15.31
CA ASN A 174 -15.53 18.09 15.90
C ASN A 174 -16.31 18.81 14.81
N HIS A 175 -17.64 18.77 14.91
CA HIS A 175 -18.52 19.55 14.04
C HIS A 175 -19.64 20.22 14.83
N THR A 176 -20.17 21.32 14.31
CA THR A 176 -21.25 22.09 14.93
C THR A 176 -22.31 22.43 13.88
N TRP A 177 -23.52 21.92 14.06
CA TRP A 177 -24.68 22.31 13.25
C TRP A 177 -25.37 23.54 13.83
N HIS A 178 -25.65 24.53 13.00
CA HIS A 178 -26.27 25.79 13.42
C HIS A 178 -27.79 25.80 13.22
N VAL A 179 -28.32 24.86 12.44
CA VAL A 179 -29.74 24.73 12.12
C VAL A 179 -30.26 23.39 12.67
N PRO A 180 -31.41 23.35 13.35
CA PRO A 180 -32.05 22.09 13.71
C PRO A 180 -32.44 21.28 12.47
N GLY A 181 -32.21 19.97 12.51
CA GLY A 181 -32.48 19.10 11.37
C GLY A 181 -31.91 17.68 11.54
N ASN A 182 -32.22 16.83 10.57
CA ASN A 182 -31.66 15.49 10.48
C ASN A 182 -30.51 15.50 9.48
N TYR A 183 -29.33 15.11 9.95
CA TYR A 183 -28.10 15.09 9.17
C TYR A 183 -27.60 13.67 8.98
N THR A 184 -27.03 13.42 7.80
CA THR A 184 -26.41 12.15 7.44
C THR A 184 -24.94 12.42 7.21
N ILE A 185 -24.09 11.97 8.13
CA ILE A 185 -22.64 12.08 8.03
C ILE A 185 -22.16 10.94 7.14
N GLN A 186 -21.34 11.25 6.14
CA GLN A 186 -20.70 10.28 5.28
C GLN A 186 -19.18 10.36 5.43
N VAL A 187 -18.53 9.22 5.64
CA VAL A 187 -17.07 9.16 5.79
C VAL A 187 -16.47 8.17 4.80
N MET A 188 -15.42 8.59 4.12
CA MET A 188 -14.54 7.73 3.32
C MET A 188 -13.11 7.84 3.84
N ALA A 189 -12.36 6.74 3.71
CA ALA A 189 -10.93 6.70 3.95
C ALA A 189 -10.21 6.58 2.60
N TYR A 190 -9.05 7.20 2.52
CA TYR A 190 -8.20 7.28 1.34
C TYR A 190 -6.81 6.78 1.73
N ASP A 191 -6.22 5.98 0.87
CA ASP A 191 -4.77 5.79 0.85
C ASP A 191 -4.16 6.69 -0.25
N ASN A 192 -2.93 6.42 -0.66
CA ASN A 192 -2.23 7.23 -1.67
C ASN A 192 -2.74 7.02 -3.12
N ASN A 193 -3.58 6.01 -3.36
CA ASN A 193 -3.91 5.52 -4.71
C ASN A 193 -5.39 5.12 -4.89
N THR A 194 -6.15 4.94 -3.82
CA THR A 194 -7.52 4.40 -3.81
C THR A 194 -8.38 4.99 -2.68
N VAL A 195 -9.67 4.64 -2.70
CA VAL A 195 -10.68 5.12 -1.75
C VAL A 195 -11.54 3.95 -1.28
N SER A 196 -11.93 3.98 -0.01
CA SER A 196 -12.81 2.99 0.59
C SER A 196 -14.29 3.19 0.23
N GLY A 197 -15.12 2.25 0.68
CA GLY A 197 -16.57 2.45 0.71
C GLY A 197 -16.99 3.56 1.68
N THR A 198 -18.23 4.04 1.53
CA THR A 198 -18.76 5.12 2.36
C THR A 198 -19.43 4.59 3.63
N ALA A 199 -18.92 5.00 4.79
CA ALA A 199 -19.59 4.82 6.08
C ALA A 199 -20.65 5.90 6.28
N THR A 200 -21.75 5.59 6.96
CA THR A 200 -22.85 6.54 7.22
C THR A 200 -23.22 6.56 8.70
N HIS A 201 -23.41 7.75 9.26
CA HIS A 201 -23.91 7.97 10.63
C HIS A 201 -25.02 9.02 10.65
N TYR A 202 -26.09 8.78 11.39
CA TYR A 202 -27.24 9.68 11.46
C TYR A 202 -27.22 10.50 12.75
N VAL A 203 -27.55 11.80 12.63
CA VAL A 203 -27.68 12.72 13.75
C VAL A 203 -28.96 13.54 13.62
N GLU A 204 -29.71 13.64 14.71
CA GLU A 204 -30.82 14.59 14.85
C GLU A 204 -30.39 15.77 15.73
N ILE A 205 -30.47 16.99 15.18
CA ILE A 205 -30.16 18.23 15.90
C ILE A 205 -31.45 18.99 16.19
N THR A 206 -31.70 19.30 17.46
CA THR A 206 -32.87 20.05 17.91
C THR A 206 -32.49 21.46 18.37
N VAL A 207 -33.49 22.28 18.69
CA VAL A 207 -33.27 23.58 19.36
C VAL A 207 -32.70 23.36 20.77
N THR A 208 -31.88 24.31 21.22
CA THR A 208 -31.11 24.33 22.48
C THR A 208 -31.92 23.95 23.72
N SER A 209 -31.26 23.31 24.70
CA SER A 209 -31.85 22.90 25.99
C SER A 209 -32.04 24.02 27.02
N ASP A 210 -31.66 25.26 26.71
CA ASP A 210 -31.54 26.36 27.70
C ASP A 210 -32.64 27.43 27.63
N GLU A 211 -33.85 27.06 27.20
CA GLU A 211 -35.05 27.80 27.63
C GLU A 211 -36.07 26.86 28.28
N GLU A 212 -35.92 26.65 29.59
CA GLU A 212 -37.10 26.61 30.45
C GLU A 212 -37.95 27.85 30.11
N PRO A 213 -39.28 27.73 29.90
CA PRO A 213 -40.11 28.91 29.70
C PRO A 213 -40.07 29.72 30.99
N THR A 214 -39.17 30.70 31.07
CA THR A 214 -39.20 31.67 32.16
C THR A 214 -40.53 32.40 32.04
N ASN A 215 -41.39 32.13 33.00
CA ASN A 215 -42.68 32.75 33.17
C ASN A 215 -42.42 34.22 33.56
N ASN A 216 -42.04 35.04 32.59
CA ASN A 216 -41.92 36.47 32.76
C ASN A 216 -43.26 37.09 32.38
N SER A 217 -43.98 37.55 33.40
CA SER A 217 -45.09 38.49 33.29
C SER A 217 -44.61 39.78 32.63
N GLY A 218 -44.53 39.78 31.31
CA GLY A 218 -44.24 40.93 30.47
C GLY A 218 -44.88 40.70 29.12
N SER A 219 -45.87 41.54 28.78
CA SER A 219 -46.72 41.41 27.60
C SER A 219 -45.92 41.30 26.30
N VAL A 220 -45.70 40.06 25.81
CA VAL A 220 -45.30 39.77 24.43
C VAL A 220 -46.57 39.33 23.70
N THR A 221 -46.92 40.07 22.65
CA THR A 221 -48.12 39.84 21.84
C THR A 221 -48.09 38.44 21.21
N SER A 222 -49.15 37.68 21.45
CA SER A 222 -49.36 36.27 21.09
C SER A 222 -49.43 35.94 19.59
N GLN A 223 -48.86 36.75 18.70
CA GLN A 223 -48.98 36.53 17.24
C GLN A 223 -47.94 35.54 16.69
N ASP A 224 -46.69 35.58 17.17
CA ASP A 224 -45.59 34.82 16.57
C ASP A 224 -45.59 33.32 16.94
N TYR A 225 -46.06 32.97 18.14
CA TYR A 225 -46.19 31.56 18.55
C TYR A 225 -47.29 30.84 17.77
N THR A 226 -48.43 31.48 17.52
CA THR A 226 -49.50 30.88 16.70
C THR A 226 -49.04 30.56 15.29
N VAL A 227 -48.23 31.43 14.67
CA VAL A 227 -47.72 31.18 13.31
C VAL A 227 -46.76 30.00 13.31
N TYR A 228 -45.87 29.91 14.30
CA TYR A 228 -44.93 28.79 14.42
C TYR A 228 -45.63 27.45 14.69
N TYR A 229 -46.53 27.38 15.67
CA TYR A 229 -47.29 26.16 15.96
C TYR A 229 -48.16 25.73 14.78
N VAL A 230 -48.76 26.67 14.05
CA VAL A 230 -49.53 26.36 12.84
C VAL A 230 -48.62 25.81 11.74
N ALA A 231 -47.41 26.33 11.56
CA ALA A 231 -46.45 25.80 10.59
C ALA A 231 -45.99 24.38 10.95
N VAL A 232 -45.69 24.12 12.23
CA VAL A 232 -45.31 22.77 12.71
C VAL A 232 -46.46 21.78 12.55
N ILE A 233 -47.69 22.17 12.93
CA ILE A 233 -48.89 21.33 12.75
C ILE A 233 -49.11 21.02 11.26
N LEU A 234 -48.94 22.00 10.37
CA LEU A 234 -49.09 21.79 8.91
C LEU A 234 -48.03 20.83 8.36
N ILE A 235 -46.79 20.93 8.80
CA ILE A 235 -45.71 20.01 8.39
C ILE A 235 -46.02 18.58 8.85
N ILE A 236 -46.43 18.40 10.11
CA ILE A 236 -46.85 17.09 10.63
C ILE A 236 -48.03 16.53 9.84
N LEU A 237 -49.01 17.37 9.48
CA LEU A 237 -50.18 16.95 8.69
C LEU A 237 -49.77 16.50 7.27
N LEU A 238 -48.83 17.21 6.63
CA LEU A 238 -48.31 16.84 5.31
C LEU A 238 -47.56 15.50 5.35
N ILE A 239 -46.78 15.25 6.41
CA ILE A 239 -46.10 13.96 6.62
C ILE A 239 -47.13 12.85 6.82
N LEU A 240 -48.17 13.07 7.63
CA LEU A 240 -49.24 12.09 7.85
C LEU A 240 -50.01 11.77 6.57
N ILE A 241 -50.34 12.78 5.75
CA ILE A 241 -50.98 12.61 4.44
C ILE A 241 -50.07 11.80 3.51
N PHE A 242 -48.77 12.09 3.48
CA PHE A 242 -47.80 11.36 2.67
C PHE A 242 -47.70 9.88 3.08
N LEU A 243 -47.68 9.60 4.38
CA LEU A 243 -47.66 8.24 4.93
C LEU A 243 -48.97 7.47 4.67
N LEU A 244 -50.13 8.13 4.78
CA LEU A 244 -51.43 7.56 4.46
C LEU A 244 -51.61 7.32 2.94
N GLY A 245 -51.04 8.19 2.10
CA GLY A 245 -51.01 8.03 0.64
C GLY A 245 -50.19 6.81 0.20
N ARG A 246 -49.12 6.46 0.93
CA ARG A 246 -48.35 5.22 0.68
C ARG A 246 -49.12 3.95 1.02
N LYS A 247 -50.08 3.97 1.96
CA LYS A 247 -50.91 2.80 2.29
C LYS A 247 -51.97 2.46 1.24
N LYS A 248 -52.38 3.41 0.38
CA LYS A 248 -53.41 3.17 -0.67
C LYS A 248 -52.87 2.64 -2.01
N LYS A 249 -51.54 2.52 -2.19
CA LYS A 249 -50.93 1.97 -3.41
C LYS A 249 -50.50 0.49 -3.29
N LYS A 250 -50.92 -0.21 -2.24
CA LYS A 250 -50.73 -1.66 -2.06
C LYS A 250 -52.07 -2.36 -1.81
N THR A 251 -52.93 -2.38 -2.82
CA THR A 251 -53.99 -3.38 -3.08
C THR A 251 -54.28 -3.36 -4.56
#